data_AF-A0A1C4Z2N4-F1
#
_entry.id   AF-A0A1C4Z2N4-F1
#
_cell.length_a   1.000
_cell.length_b   1.000
_cell.length_c   1.000
_cell.angle_alpha   90.00
_cell.angle_beta   90.00
_cell.angle_gamma   90.00
#
_symmetry.space_group_name_H-M   'P 1'
#
loop_
_entity.id
_entity.type
_entity.pdbx_description
1 polymer ?
#
loop_
_entity_poly.entity_id
_entity_poly.type
_entity_poly.pdbx_seq_one_letter_code
_entity_poly.pdbx_strand_id
1 'polypeptide(L)'
;MKLCCLQLFNAGQLSDVLVIWQAKESSWDAHCSIDVQLLCGAGLDATKAHLEADGSEDAAEALRYLLDCEAAGDFDNFSVAEEARWRANYHLN
;
A
#
# COMPACT_ATOMS: atom_id res chain seq x y z
N MET A 1 -12.52 4.27 -6.01
CA MET A 1 -11.08 3.95 -6.13
C MET A 1 -10.55 3.24 -4.88
N LYS A 2 -10.72 3.79 -3.65
CA LYS A 2 -10.28 3.15 -2.39
C LYS A 2 -10.71 1.68 -2.21
N LEU A 3 -11.96 1.33 -2.56
CA LEU A 3 -12.45 -0.06 -2.49
C LEU A 3 -11.67 -1.00 -3.44
N CYS A 4 -11.32 -0.54 -4.63
CA CYS A 4 -10.52 -1.34 -5.57
C CYS A 4 -9.10 -1.54 -5.04
N CYS A 5 -8.48 -0.50 -4.48
CA CYS A 5 -7.18 -0.62 -3.82
C CYS A 5 -7.21 -1.62 -2.67
N LEU A 6 -8.31 -1.67 -1.90
CA LEU A 6 -8.51 -2.69 -0.87
C LEU A 6 -8.64 -4.11 -1.45
N GLN A 7 -9.34 -4.27 -2.58
CA GLN A 7 -9.43 -5.57 -3.25
C GLN A 7 -8.07 -6.06 -3.74
N LEU A 8 -7.25 -5.17 -4.30
CA LEU A 8 -5.88 -5.46 -4.73
C LEU A 8 -4.97 -5.79 -3.52
N PHE A 9 -5.07 -5.01 -2.43
CA PHE A 9 -4.39 -5.33 -1.17
C PHE A 9 -4.73 -6.75 -0.68
N ASN A 10 -6.01 -7.12 -0.68
CA ASN A 10 -6.46 -8.46 -0.27
C ASN A 10 -6.03 -9.57 -1.25
N ALA A 11 -5.83 -9.25 -2.53
CA ALA A 11 -5.29 -10.20 -3.50
C ALA A 11 -3.80 -10.49 -3.26
N GLY A 12 -3.08 -9.55 -2.62
CA GLY A 12 -1.71 -9.74 -2.15
C GLY A 12 -0.68 -9.95 -3.25
N GLN A 13 -0.97 -9.53 -4.49
CA GLN A 13 -0.05 -9.69 -5.61
C GLN A 13 0.93 -8.51 -5.68
N LEU A 14 2.22 -8.82 -5.77
CA LEU A 14 3.26 -7.79 -5.92
C LEU A 14 3.07 -6.95 -7.19
N SER A 15 2.51 -7.53 -8.26
CA SER A 15 2.19 -6.81 -9.49
C SER A 15 1.19 -5.65 -9.30
N ASP A 16 0.43 -5.65 -8.22
CA ASP A 16 -0.60 -4.64 -7.97
C ASP A 16 -0.04 -3.43 -7.21
N VAL A 17 1.18 -3.51 -6.67
CA VAL A 17 1.78 -2.45 -5.84
C VAL A 17 1.82 -1.11 -6.58
N LEU A 18 2.34 -1.09 -7.81
CA LEU A 18 2.44 0.14 -8.60
C LEU A 18 1.07 0.63 -9.07
N VAL A 19 0.10 -0.25 -9.28
CA VAL A 19 -1.28 0.14 -9.62
C VAL A 19 -1.92 0.89 -8.45
N ILE A 20 -1.70 0.43 -7.22
CA ILE A 20 -2.19 1.10 -6.00
C ILE A 20 -1.44 2.43 -5.80
N TRP A 21 -0.13 2.48 -6.02
CA TRP A 21 0.66 3.71 -5.95
C TRP A 21 0.17 4.77 -6.93
N GLN A 22 -0.02 4.42 -8.21
CA GLN A 22 -0.54 5.34 -9.21
C GLN A 22 -1.95 5.84 -8.87
N ALA A 23 -2.79 4.98 -8.28
CA ALA A 23 -4.10 5.41 -7.78
C ALA A 23 -3.96 6.44 -6.66
N LYS A 24 -3.03 6.25 -5.71
CA LYS A 24 -2.71 7.21 -4.63
C LYS A 24 -2.23 8.54 -5.21
N GLU A 25 -1.33 8.53 -6.18
CA GLU A 25 -0.75 9.77 -6.75
C GLU A 25 -1.65 10.47 -7.78
N SER A 26 -2.81 9.88 -8.13
CA SER A 26 -3.69 10.42 -9.20
C SER A 26 -4.30 11.79 -8.89
N SER A 27 -4.39 12.18 -7.62
CA SER A 27 -4.89 13.48 -7.17
C SER A 27 -4.56 13.70 -5.70
N TRP A 28 -4.63 14.94 -5.23
CA TRP A 28 -4.48 15.26 -3.80
C TRP A 28 -5.48 14.50 -2.91
N ASP A 29 -6.75 14.43 -3.33
CA ASP A 29 -7.80 13.72 -2.59
C ASP A 29 -7.53 12.20 -2.56
N ALA A 30 -7.03 11.63 -3.65
CA ALA A 30 -6.61 10.22 -3.68
C ALA A 30 -5.40 9.98 -2.77
N HIS A 31 -4.42 10.89 -2.80
CA HIS A 31 -3.20 10.80 -2.00
C HIS A 31 -3.53 10.78 -0.50
N CYS A 32 -4.46 11.65 -0.08
CA CYS A 32 -4.91 11.71 1.31
C CYS A 32 -5.84 10.55 1.71
N SER A 33 -6.58 9.95 0.77
CA SER A 33 -7.60 8.95 1.08
C SER A 33 -7.14 7.49 0.97
N ILE A 34 -6.10 7.22 0.19
CA ILE A 34 -5.52 5.89 0.01
C ILE A 34 -4.33 5.74 0.96
N ASP A 35 -4.54 4.89 1.97
CA ASP A 35 -3.55 4.60 3.00
C ASP A 35 -2.38 3.82 2.38
N VAL A 36 -1.14 4.20 2.71
CA VAL A 36 0.08 3.60 2.13
C VAL A 36 0.22 2.11 2.45
N GLN A 37 -0.35 1.69 3.58
CA GLN A 37 -0.42 0.30 4.02
C GLN A 37 -1.11 -0.60 2.97
N LEU A 38 -1.97 -0.04 2.11
CA LEU A 38 -2.62 -0.79 1.03
C LEU A 38 -1.66 -1.28 -0.05
N LEU A 39 -0.46 -0.69 -0.18
CA LEU A 39 0.59 -1.22 -1.07
C LEU A 39 1.17 -2.54 -0.56
N CYS A 40 1.01 -2.84 0.73
CA CYS A 40 1.74 -3.90 1.43
C CYS A 40 0.93 -5.19 1.55
N GLY A 41 0.08 -5.52 0.58
CA GLY A 41 -0.78 -6.73 0.61
C GLY A 41 0.00 -8.04 0.64
N ALA A 42 1.21 -8.07 0.08
CA ALA A 42 2.14 -9.19 0.15
C ALA A 42 3.04 -9.15 1.42
N GLY A 43 2.88 -8.15 2.27
CA GLY A 43 3.77 -7.82 3.39
C GLY A 43 4.76 -6.70 3.05
N LEU A 44 5.14 -5.92 4.06
CA LEU A 44 6.00 -4.73 3.91
C LEU A 44 7.37 -5.06 3.29
N ASP A 45 8.06 -6.07 3.80
CA ASP A 45 9.40 -6.43 3.29
C ASP A 45 9.38 -6.95 1.85
N ALA A 46 8.38 -7.77 1.51
CA ALA A 46 8.21 -8.27 0.14
C ALA A 46 7.89 -7.13 -0.84
N THR A 47 7.06 -6.18 -0.43
CA THR A 47 6.75 -4.98 -1.21
C THR A 47 7.99 -4.11 -1.40
N LYS A 48 8.79 -3.86 -0.36
CA LYS A 48 10.05 -3.08 -0.48
C LYS A 48 11.03 -3.75 -1.45
N ALA A 49 11.25 -5.05 -1.30
CA ALA A 49 12.14 -5.81 -2.19
C ALA A 49 11.64 -5.81 -3.66
N HIS A 50 10.33 -5.87 -3.86
CA HIS A 50 9.73 -5.79 -5.20
C HIS A 50 9.97 -4.42 -5.85
N LEU A 51 9.75 -3.34 -5.13
CA LEU A 51 9.94 -1.98 -5.62
C LEU A 51 11.42 -1.68 -5.92
N GLU A 52 12.32 -2.16 -5.07
CA GLU A 52 13.77 -2.05 -5.29
C GLU A 52 14.20 -2.81 -6.56
N ALA A 53 13.64 -3.99 -6.80
CA ALA A 53 13.95 -4.80 -7.97
C ALA A 53 13.36 -4.23 -9.28
N ASP A 54 12.19 -3.58 -9.22
CA ASP A 54 11.57 -2.94 -10.39
C ASP A 54 12.37 -1.72 -10.86
N GLY A 55 12.73 -0.82 -9.93
CA GLY A 55 13.64 0.29 -10.20
C GLY A 55 13.13 1.38 -11.14
N SER A 56 11.85 1.37 -11.55
CA SER A 56 11.23 2.49 -12.25
C SER A 56 11.13 3.74 -11.37
N GLU A 57 10.85 4.89 -11.99
CA GLU A 57 10.65 6.16 -11.26
C GLU A 57 9.51 6.04 -10.24
N ASP A 58 8.35 5.53 -10.67
CA ASP A 58 7.21 5.24 -9.80
C ASP A 58 7.60 4.30 -8.64
N ALA A 59 8.39 3.26 -8.92
CA ALA A 59 8.81 2.32 -7.89
C ALA A 59 9.77 2.94 -6.87
N ALA A 60 10.70 3.78 -7.33
CA ALA A 60 11.62 4.51 -6.47
C ALA A 60 10.89 5.52 -5.59
N GLU A 61 9.89 6.22 -6.13
CA GLU A 61 9.07 7.16 -5.35
C GLU A 61 8.20 6.45 -4.31
N ALA A 62 7.53 5.36 -4.70
CA ALA A 62 6.74 4.53 -3.79
C ALA A 62 7.62 3.96 -2.67
N LEU A 63 8.81 3.46 -3.00
CA LEU A 63 9.76 2.93 -2.02
C LEU A 63 10.23 4.00 -1.05
N ARG A 64 10.61 5.18 -1.55
CA ARG A 64 10.99 6.31 -0.69
C ARG A 64 9.87 6.70 0.26
N TYR A 65 8.65 6.84 -0.26
CA TYR A 65 7.49 7.18 0.56
C TYR A 65 7.21 6.12 1.64
N LEU A 66 7.32 4.83 1.28
CA LEU A 66 7.18 3.73 2.24
C LEU A 66 8.23 3.81 3.36
N LEU A 67 9.49 4.07 3.02
CA LEU A 67 10.57 4.19 4.01
C LEU A 67 10.37 5.40 4.94
N ASP A 68 9.90 6.53 4.41
CA ASP A 68 9.60 7.71 5.20
C ASP A 68 8.45 7.43 6.19
N CYS A 69 7.38 6.77 5.73
CA CYS A 69 6.25 6.34 6.58
C CYS A 69 6.67 5.29 7.62
N GLU A 70 7.50 4.33 7.25
CA GLU A 70 8.06 3.33 8.16
C GLU A 70 8.90 4.01 9.26
N ALA A 71 9.74 4.97 8.90
CA ALA A 71 10.52 5.76 9.86
C ALA A 71 9.65 6.64 10.77
N ALA A 72 8.47 7.07 10.30
CA ALA A 72 7.50 7.83 11.07
C ALA A 72 6.65 6.98 12.03
N GLY A 73 6.75 5.64 11.95
CA GLY A 73 5.97 4.70 12.78
C GLY A 73 4.62 4.29 12.19
N ASP A 74 4.33 4.65 10.93
CA ASP A 74 3.05 4.30 10.27
C ASP A 74 2.86 2.78 10.08
N PHE A 75 3.94 2.02 10.21
CA PHE A 75 3.97 0.56 10.11
C PHE A 75 4.16 -0.14 11.46
N ASP A 76 4.10 0.59 12.58
CA ASP A 76 4.19 -0.01 13.91
C ASP A 76 3.02 -0.98 14.14
N ASN A 77 3.36 -2.24 14.45
CA ASN A 77 2.40 -3.35 14.54
C ASN A 77 1.61 -3.61 13.24
N PHE A 78 2.12 -3.19 12.08
CA PHE A 78 1.50 -3.51 10.81
C PHE A 78 1.48 -5.03 10.58
N SER A 79 0.29 -5.54 10.25
CA SER A 79 0.06 -6.92 9.87
C SER A 79 -0.98 -6.95 8.77
N VAL A 80 -0.68 -7.64 7.67
CA VAL A 80 -1.61 -7.81 6.55
C VAL A 80 -2.94 -8.40 7.03
N ALA A 81 -2.88 -9.38 7.94
CA ALA A 81 -4.06 -10.06 8.47
C ALA A 81 -4.93 -9.13 9.33
N GLU A 82 -4.31 -8.28 10.15
CA GLU A 82 -5.04 -7.35 11.02
C GLU A 82 -5.64 -6.20 10.22
N GLU A 83 -4.92 -5.66 9.24
CA GLU A 83 -5.42 -4.66 8.30
C GLU A 83 -6.60 -5.18 7.48
N ALA A 84 -6.47 -6.38 6.89
CA ALA A 84 -7.55 -7.01 6.14
C ALA A 84 -8.81 -7.19 7.01
N ARG A 85 -8.62 -7.65 8.27
CA ARG A 85 -9.72 -7.84 9.23
C ARG A 85 -10.38 -6.51 9.62
N TRP A 86 -9.59 -5.49 9.93
CA TRP A 86 -10.11 -4.19 10.35
C TRP A 86 -10.91 -3.53 9.23
N ARG A 87 -10.39 -3.55 7.99
CA ARG A 87 -11.06 -2.95 6.83
C ARG A 87 -12.29 -3.72 6.39
N ALA A 88 -12.29 -5.05 6.50
CA ALA A 88 -13.49 -5.86 6.27
C ALA A 88 -14.63 -5.45 7.22
N ASN A 89 -14.34 -5.24 8.50
CA ASN A 89 -15.35 -4.81 9.48
C ASN A 89 -15.84 -3.37 9.25
N TYR A 90 -14.98 -2.48 8.77
CA TYR A 90 -15.33 -1.09 8.49
C TYR A 90 -16.26 -0.94 7.27
N HIS A 91 -16.23 -1.87 6.33
CA HIS A 91 -17.08 -1.86 5.13
C HIS A 91 -18.34 -2.72 5.24
N LEU A 92 -18.53 -3.44 6.35
CA LEU A 92 -19.72 -4.25 6.64
C LEU A 92 -20.67 -3.58 7.66
N ASN A 93 -20.33 -2.39 8.15
CA ASN A 93 -21.20 -1.52 8.96
C ASN A 93 -21.60 -0.28 8.15
#